data_AF-A0A1R3ULS1-F1
#
_entry.id   AF-A0A1R3ULS1-F1
#
_cell.length_a   1.000
_cell.length_b   1.000
_cell.length_c   1.000
_cell.angle_alpha   90.00
_cell.angle_beta   90.00
_cell.angle_gamma   90.00
#
_symmetry.space_group_name_H-M   'P 1'
#
loop_
_entity.id
_entity.type
_entity.pdbx_description
1 polymer ?
#
loop_
_entity_poly.entity_id
_entity_poly.type
_entity_poly.pdbx_seq_one_letter_code
_entity_poly.pdbx_strand_id
1 'polypeptide(L)'
;MFVAAVLYGLLAYLVGSMLSEGVHTSVTTELWMLLVMAALVGLGLIALALPVRRAGHVLWRASQFGSLVALGVALFTLFMAAWLADTPLMLAGIVAALSAIVLNIALWSTNVRRWCHE
;
A
#
# COMPACT_ATOMS: atom_id res chain seq x y z
N MET A 1 -1.63 -2.38 10.03
CA MET A 1 -1.33 -3.16 8.80
C MET A 1 -2.60 -3.73 8.19
N PHE A 2 -3.46 -4.44 8.93
CA PHE A 2 -4.76 -4.91 8.41
C PHE A 2 -5.65 -3.80 7.83
N VAL A 3 -5.83 -2.69 8.56
CA VAL A 3 -6.62 -1.54 8.05
C VAL A 3 -6.05 -1.02 6.73
N ALA A 4 -4.73 -0.83 6.65
CA ALA A 4 -4.07 -0.42 5.40
C ALA A 4 -4.28 -1.47 4.30
N ALA A 5 -4.18 -2.76 4.59
CA ALA A 5 -4.44 -3.81 3.60
C ALA A 5 -5.85 -3.73 3.00
N VAL A 6 -6.87 -3.42 3.81
CA VAL A 6 -8.24 -3.19 3.30
C VAL A 6 -8.27 -1.99 2.36
N LEU A 7 -7.55 -0.90 2.66
CA LEU A 7 -7.47 0.27 1.79
C LEU A 7 -6.79 -0.05 0.45
N TYR A 8 -5.75 -0.88 0.43
CA TYR A 8 -5.15 -1.36 -0.82
C TYR A 8 -6.07 -2.33 -1.57
N GLY A 9 -6.89 -3.11 -0.87
CA GLY A 9 -7.96 -3.91 -1.46
C GLY A 9 -9.03 -3.04 -2.13
N LEU A 10 -9.43 -1.95 -1.50
CA LEU A 10 -10.35 -0.95 -2.07
C LEU A 10 -9.74 -0.29 -3.33
N LEU A 11 -8.45 0.06 -3.29
CA LEU A 11 -7.74 0.58 -4.46
C LEU A 11 -7.75 -0.43 -5.63
N ALA A 12 -7.42 -1.68 -5.35
CA ALA A 12 -7.48 -2.74 -6.35
C ALA A 12 -8.89 -2.88 -6.93
N TYR A 13 -9.92 -2.81 -6.09
CA TYR A 13 -11.31 -2.85 -6.54
C TYR A 13 -11.66 -1.68 -7.47
N LEU A 14 -11.34 -0.44 -7.09
CA LEU A 14 -11.63 0.76 -7.89
C LEU A 14 -10.90 0.76 -9.24
N VAL A 15 -9.63 0.35 -9.25
CA VAL A 15 -8.85 0.26 -10.50
C VAL A 15 -9.37 -0.88 -11.37
N GLY A 16 -9.75 -2.00 -10.77
CA GLY A 16 -10.39 -3.11 -11.46
C GLY A 16 -11.73 -2.73 -12.09
N SER A 17 -12.55 -1.92 -11.41
CA SER A 17 -13.81 -1.44 -11.98
C SER A 17 -13.58 -0.52 -13.18
N MET A 18 -12.62 0.41 -13.10
CA MET A 18 -12.24 1.26 -14.24
C MET A 18 -11.78 0.45 -15.46
N LEU A 19 -10.99 -0.60 -15.23
CA LEU A 19 -10.55 -1.51 -16.30
C LEU A 19 -11.75 -2.25 -16.93
N SER A 20 -12.74 -2.64 -16.12
CA SER A 20 -13.94 -3.34 -16.62
C SER A 20 -14.92 -2.43 -17.36
N GLU A 21 -14.99 -1.15 -17.00
CA GLU A 21 -15.86 -0.15 -17.65
C GLU A 21 -15.32 0.33 -19.00
N GLY A 22 -14.07 0.00 -19.33
CA GLY A 22 -13.44 0.31 -20.60
C GLY A 22 -12.74 1.67 -20.57
N VAL A 23 -11.47 1.66 -20.16
CA VAL A 23 -10.61 2.86 -20.15
C VAL A 23 -9.89 3.05 -21.49
N HIS A 24 -9.43 4.28 -21.75
CA HIS A 24 -8.64 4.58 -22.94
C HIS A 24 -7.33 3.78 -22.98
N THR A 25 -6.94 3.33 -24.18
CA THR A 25 -5.85 2.36 -24.37
C THR A 25 -4.49 2.88 -23.86
N SER A 26 -4.31 4.20 -23.82
CA SER A 26 -3.09 4.87 -23.37
C SER A 26 -2.78 4.71 -21.88
N VAL A 27 -3.73 4.26 -21.05
CA VAL A 27 -3.51 4.07 -19.58
C VAL A 27 -3.82 2.68 -19.06
N THR A 28 -4.24 1.78 -19.94
CA THR A 28 -4.63 0.43 -19.56
C THR A 28 -3.50 -0.30 -18.84
N THR A 29 -2.26 -0.14 -19.32
CA THR A 29 -1.09 -0.84 -18.78
C THR A 29 -0.75 -0.35 -17.38
N GLU A 30 -0.79 0.96 -17.17
CA GLU A 30 -0.53 1.64 -15.91
C GLU A 30 -1.58 1.29 -14.86
N LEU A 31 -2.86 1.21 -15.26
CA LEU A 31 -3.94 0.75 -14.39
C LEU A 31 -3.81 -0.73 -14.05
N TRP A 32 -3.40 -1.58 -14.99
CA TRP A 32 -3.08 -2.98 -14.69
C TRP A 32 -1.93 -3.12 -13.70
N MET A 33 -0.85 -2.36 -13.89
CA MET A 33 0.27 -2.32 -12.95
C MET A 33 -0.21 -1.87 -11.56
N LEU A 34 -1.02 -0.81 -11.50
CA LEU A 34 -1.55 -0.29 -10.24
C LEU A 34 -2.43 -1.32 -9.52
N LEU A 35 -3.29 -2.03 -10.26
CA LEU A 35 -4.13 -3.12 -9.74
C LEU A 35 -3.28 -4.23 -9.12
N VAL A 36 -2.30 -4.74 -9.87
CA VAL A 36 -1.41 -5.82 -9.42
C VAL A 36 -0.63 -5.39 -8.19
N MET A 37 -0.04 -4.19 -8.23
CA MET A 37 0.73 -3.65 -7.12
C MET A 37 -0.13 -3.44 -5.86
N ALA A 38 -1.34 -2.90 -5.99
CA ALA A 38 -2.26 -2.72 -4.88
C ALA A 38 -2.66 -4.08 -4.26
N ALA A 39 -2.96 -5.08 -5.09
CA ALA A 39 -3.28 -6.44 -4.62
C ALA A 39 -2.10 -7.08 -3.87
N LEU A 40 -0.89 -7.02 -4.44
CA LEU A 40 0.32 -7.56 -3.84
C LEU A 40 0.66 -6.86 -2.52
N VAL A 41 0.54 -5.53 -2.46
CA VAL A 41 0.75 -4.77 -1.22
C VAL A 41 -0.28 -5.16 -0.17
N GLY A 42 -1.56 -5.26 -0.53
CA GLY A 42 -2.62 -5.68 0.39
C GLY A 42 -2.31 -7.05 1.02
N LEU A 43 -1.99 -8.04 0.18
CA LEU A 43 -1.60 -9.39 0.64
C LEU A 43 -0.31 -9.36 1.47
N GLY A 44 0.70 -8.60 1.04
CA GLY A 44 1.96 -8.45 1.75
C GLY A 44 1.77 -7.85 3.15
N LEU A 45 0.93 -6.83 3.29
CA LEU A 45 0.61 -6.22 4.57
C LEU A 45 -0.14 -7.17 5.51
N ILE A 46 -1.03 -8.03 4.99
CA ILE A 46 -1.69 -9.09 5.77
C ILE A 46 -0.66 -10.12 6.24
N ALA A 47 0.16 -10.62 5.30
CA ALA A 47 1.17 -11.63 5.59
C ALA A 47 2.20 -11.13 6.62
N LEU A 48 2.58 -9.86 6.56
CA LEU A 48 3.56 -9.24 7.46
C LEU A 48 2.95 -8.79 8.81
N ALA A 49 1.64 -8.62 8.91
CA ALA A 49 0.99 -8.18 10.15
C ALA A 49 1.16 -9.18 11.32
N LEU A 50 1.08 -10.47 11.03
CA LEU A 50 1.25 -11.55 12.02
C LEU A 50 2.69 -11.69 12.52
N PRO A 51 3.72 -11.76 11.66
CA PRO A 51 5.10 -11.92 12.10
C PRO A 51 5.70 -10.68 12.75
N VAL A 52 5.21 -9.47 12.47
CA VAL A 52 5.60 -8.27 13.23
C VAL A 52 5.33 -8.43 14.73
N ARG A 53 4.26 -9.16 15.11
CA ARG A 53 3.99 -9.48 16.53
C ARG A 53 5.00 -10.46 17.12
N ARG A 54 5.66 -11.28 16.30
CA ARG A 54 6.66 -12.28 16.72
C ARG A 54 8.07 -11.70 16.90
N ALA A 55 8.28 -10.42 16.55
CA ALA A 55 9.49 -9.65 16.86
C ALA A 55 10.82 -10.27 16.36
N GLY A 56 10.84 -10.91 15.19
CA GLY A 56 12.10 -11.33 14.54
C GLY A 56 12.72 -10.22 13.69
N HIS A 57 14.06 -10.07 13.68
CA HIS A 57 14.73 -8.92 13.04
C HIS A 57 14.47 -8.86 11.53
N VAL A 58 14.60 -10.01 10.85
CA VAL A 58 14.40 -10.12 9.41
C VAL A 58 12.95 -9.78 9.04
N LEU A 59 11.99 -10.27 9.81
CA LEU A 59 10.56 -10.01 9.60
C LEU A 59 10.21 -8.54 9.86
N TRP A 60 10.87 -7.92 10.84
CA TRP A 60 10.76 -6.49 11.09
C TRP A 60 11.30 -5.66 9.92
N ARG A 61 12.51 -5.95 9.43
CA ARG A 61 13.09 -5.29 8.25
C ARG A 61 12.23 -5.49 7.00
N ALA A 62 11.70 -6.69 6.79
CA ALA A 62 10.78 -6.98 5.70
C ALA A 62 9.49 -6.14 5.82
N SER A 63 8.97 -5.95 7.02
CA SER A 63 7.79 -5.09 7.24
C SER A 63 8.07 -3.61 6.96
N GLN A 64 9.26 -3.11 7.32
CA GLN A 64 9.69 -1.75 6.99
C GLN A 64 9.79 -1.57 5.47
N PHE A 65 10.43 -2.50 4.77
CA PHE A 65 10.51 -2.47 3.31
C PHE A 65 9.11 -2.54 2.67
N GLY A 66 8.25 -3.45 3.13
CA GLY A 66 6.87 -3.55 2.66
C GLY A 66 6.07 -2.26 2.89
N SER A 67 6.30 -1.55 3.99
CA SER A 67 5.66 -0.25 4.24
C SER A 67 6.14 0.86 3.31
N LEU A 68 7.40 0.82 2.86
CA LEU A 68 7.91 1.75 1.85
C LEU A 68 7.29 1.46 0.48
N VAL A 69 7.19 0.19 0.10
CA VAL A 69 6.53 -0.21 -1.15
C VAL A 69 5.07 0.23 -1.15
N ALA A 70 4.36 0.03 -0.03
CA ALA A 70 2.99 0.49 0.14
C ALA A 70 2.88 2.01 -0.11
N LEU A 71 3.77 2.80 0.49
CA LEU A 71 3.81 4.25 0.28
C LEU A 71 4.03 4.60 -1.20
N GLY A 72 4.97 3.94 -1.87
CA GLY A 72 5.22 4.13 -3.30
C GLY A 72 3.98 3.87 -4.16
N VAL A 73 3.24 2.79 -3.89
CA VAL A 73 1.99 2.47 -4.59
C VAL A 73 0.92 3.53 -4.34
N ALA A 74 0.80 4.03 -3.11
CA ALA A 74 -0.16 5.09 -2.79
C ALA A 74 0.17 6.41 -3.52
N LEU A 75 1.45 6.78 -3.59
CA LEU A 75 1.90 7.95 -4.36
C LEU A 75 1.65 7.78 -5.86
N PHE A 76 1.90 6.58 -6.40
CA PHE A 76 1.61 6.28 -7.80
C PHE A 76 0.11 6.33 -8.10
N THR A 77 -0.73 5.88 -7.15
CA THR A 77 -2.19 6.05 -7.23
C THR A 77 -2.59 7.52 -7.32
N LEU A 78 -2.01 8.38 -6.47
CA LEU A 78 -2.31 9.81 -6.48
C LEU A 78 -1.88 10.47 -7.79
N PHE A 79 -0.74 10.07 -8.34
CA PHE A 79 -0.29 10.52 -9.65
C PHE A 79 -1.29 10.13 -10.75
N MET A 80 -1.74 8.88 -10.77
CA MET A 80 -2.75 8.41 -11.72
C MET A 80 -4.08 9.13 -11.53
N ALA A 81 -4.54 9.33 -10.29
CA ALA A 81 -5.76 10.06 -10.01
C ALA A 81 -5.72 11.51 -10.52
N ALA A 82 -4.59 12.19 -10.34
CA ALA A 82 -4.39 13.53 -10.87
C ALA A 82 -4.37 13.55 -12.41
N TRP A 83 -3.74 12.54 -13.03
CA TRP A 83 -3.64 12.43 -14.48
C TRP A 83 -4.99 12.10 -15.14
N LEU A 84 -5.79 11.24 -14.53
CA LEU A 84 -7.13 10.88 -14.99
C LEU A 84 -8.22 11.87 -14.54
N ALA A 85 -7.88 12.84 -13.68
CA ALA A 85 -8.84 13.72 -13.00
C ALA A 85 -9.96 12.96 -12.26
N ASP A 86 -9.64 11.77 -11.73
CA ASP A 86 -10.61 10.88 -11.09
C ASP A 86 -10.67 11.12 -9.57
N THR A 87 -11.81 11.69 -9.12
CA THR A 87 -12.02 12.04 -7.71
C THR A 87 -12.09 10.84 -6.74
N PRO A 88 -12.77 9.71 -7.04
CA PRO A 88 -12.80 8.58 -6.12
C PRO A 88 -11.42 7.94 -5.95
N LEU A 89 -10.64 7.80 -7.02
CA LEU A 89 -9.27 7.30 -6.97
C LEU A 89 -8.36 8.26 -6.20
N MET A 90 -8.57 9.58 -6.33
CA MET A 90 -7.84 10.57 -5.55
C MET A 90 -8.10 10.41 -4.05
N LEU A 91 -9.37 10.30 -3.64
CA LEU A 91 -9.74 10.07 -2.23
C LEU A 91 -9.14 8.77 -1.69
N ALA A 92 -9.26 7.67 -2.45
CA ALA A 92 -8.70 6.38 -2.06
C ALA A 92 -7.17 6.44 -1.94
N GLY A 93 -6.49 7.12 -2.88
CA GLY A 93 -5.05 7.35 -2.85
C GLY A 93 -4.60 8.16 -1.64
N ILE A 94 -5.34 9.21 -1.25
CA ILE A 94 -5.05 10.03 -0.06
C ILE A 94 -5.12 9.17 1.21
N VAL A 95 -6.21 8.42 1.37
CA VAL A 95 -6.41 7.60 2.57
C VAL A 95 -5.37 6.48 2.65
N ALA A 96 -5.04 5.85 1.51
CA ALA A 96 -3.96 4.86 1.44
C ALA A 96 -2.60 5.47 1.80
N ALA A 97 -2.26 6.65 1.26
CA ALA A 97 -1.01 7.34 1.53
C ALA A 97 -0.87 7.70 3.01
N LEU A 98 -1.93 8.27 3.62
CA LEU A 98 -1.96 8.56 5.05
C LEU A 98 -1.74 7.29 5.88
N SER A 99 -2.41 6.20 5.53
CA SER A 99 -2.24 4.92 6.23
C SER A 99 -0.81 4.38 6.11
N ALA A 100 -0.18 4.52 4.94
CA ALA A 100 1.19 4.11 4.69
C ALA A 100 2.19 4.98 5.46
N ILE A 101 1.97 6.30 5.54
CA ILE A 101 2.77 7.22 6.35
C ILE A 101 2.71 6.81 7.81
N VAL A 102 1.50 6.58 8.36
CA VAL A 102 1.33 6.13 9.75
C VAL A 102 2.05 4.81 10.01
N LEU A 103 1.98 3.86 9.07
CA LEU A 103 2.71 2.60 9.18
C LEU A 103 4.23 2.79 9.16
N ASN A 104 4.75 3.64 8.28
CA ASN A 104 6.18 3.95 8.25
C ASN A 104 6.60 4.61 9.56
N ILE A 105 5.87 5.63 10.04
CA ILE A 105 6.17 6.26 11.33
C ILE A 105 6.17 5.20 12.45
N ALA A 106 5.15 4.35 12.53
CA ALA A 106 5.09 3.30 13.54
C ALA A 106 6.29 2.35 13.45
N LEU A 107 6.57 1.77 12.27
CA LEU A 107 7.63 0.78 12.06
C LEU A 107 9.05 1.35 12.14
N TRP A 108 9.24 2.66 11.97
CA TRP A 108 10.56 3.28 12.06
C TRP A 108 10.80 3.94 13.42
N SER A 109 9.74 4.42 14.09
CA SER A 109 9.84 5.01 15.44
C SER A 109 9.87 3.96 16.56
N THR A 110 9.18 2.82 16.40
CA THR A 110 9.30 1.71 17.34
C THR A 110 10.58 0.94 17.05
N ASN A 111 11.73 1.58 17.27
CA ASN A 111 12.98 0.85 17.37
C ASN A 111 12.80 -0.09 18.57
N VAL A 112 12.65 -1.39 18.29
CA VAL A 112 12.27 -2.37 19.29
C VAL A 112 13.34 -2.36 20.37
N ARG A 113 13.03 -1.74 21.53
CA ARG A 113 13.89 -1.67 22.73
C ARG A 113 14.41 -3.04 23.20
N ARG A 114 13.92 -4.14 22.60
CA ARG A 114 14.30 -5.51 22.89
C ARG A 114 15.64 -5.95 22.29
N TRP A 115 16.15 -5.31 21.24
CA TRP A 115 17.44 -5.66 20.62
C TRP A 115 18.63 -4.93 21.25
N CYS A 116 18.37 -3.88 22.06
CA CYS A 116 19.41 -3.15 22.79
C CYS A 116 19.67 -3.75 24.20
N HIS A 117 19.03 -4.87 24.53
CA HIS A 117 19.27 -5.61 25.76
C HIS A 117 20.06 -6.91 25.54
N GLU A 118 20.58 -7.12 24.33
CA GLU A 118 21.62 -8.11 24.05
C GLU A 118 22.97 -7.42 23.94
#